data_AF-A0A7C4YMF8-F1
#
_entry.id   AF-A0A7C4YMF8-F1
#
_cell.length_a   1.000
_cell.length_b   1.000
_cell.length_c   1.000
_cell.angle_alpha   90.00
_cell.angle_beta   90.00
_cell.angle_gamma   90.00
#
_symmetry.space_group_name_H-M   'P 1'
#
loop_
_entity.id
_entity.type
_entity.pdbx_description
1 polymer ?
#
loop_
_entity_poly.entity_id
_entity_poly.type
_entity_poly.pdbx_seq_one_letter_code
_entity_poly.pdbx_strand_id
1 'polypeptide(L)'
;MPHTNSAAKRSRQYEKRRLYNRAYKKGIKDLVKDVLAASKAGGADLEKAALAAVKKLDKAAARRVIHPNKAARKKAQIAALLAKSKSGGTA
;
A
#
# COMPACT_ATOMS: atom_id res chain seq x y z
N MET A 1 7.61 26.85 18.69
CA MET A 1 7.90 25.95 19.83
C MET A 1 6.59 25.57 20.50
N PRO A 2 6.41 24.33 20.99
CA PRO A 2 5.23 24.00 21.78
C PRO A 2 5.20 24.84 23.05
N HIS A 3 4.12 25.58 23.26
CA HIS A 3 3.97 26.51 24.39
C HIS A 3 3.49 25.83 25.67
N THR A 4 3.13 24.53 25.60
CA THR A 4 2.64 23.74 26.74
C THR A 4 3.31 22.37 26.80
N ASN A 5 3.43 21.81 28.00
CA ASN A 5 4.03 20.48 28.22
C ASN A 5 3.27 19.36 27.47
N SER A 6 1.94 19.49 27.36
CA SER A 6 1.10 18.58 26.59
C SER A 6 1.40 18.67 25.09
N ALA A 7 1.59 19.87 24.54
CA ALA A 7 1.97 20.07 23.14
C ALA A 7 3.36 19.49 22.84
N ALA A 8 4.35 19.68 23.73
CA ALA A 8 5.69 19.11 23.57
C ALA A 8 5.63 17.57 23.52
N LYS A 9 4.83 16.94 24.39
CA LYS A 9 4.59 15.50 24.37
C LYS A 9 3.95 15.04 23.05
N ARG A 10 2.95 15.77 22.55
CA ARG A 10 2.28 15.45 21.28
C ARG A 10 3.22 15.56 20.09
N SER A 11 4.12 16.54 20.06
CA SER A 11 5.15 16.67 19.02
C SER A 11 6.05 15.44 18.95
N ARG A 12 6.58 15.00 20.10
CA ARG A 12 7.42 13.79 20.19
C ARG A 12 6.68 12.52 19.74
N GLN A 13 5.41 12.38 20.11
CA GLN A 13 4.59 11.24 19.67
C GLN A 13 4.31 11.29 18.16
N TYR A 14 4.06 12.48 17.63
CA TYR A 14 3.79 12.69 16.21
C TYR A 14 4.99 12.33 15.34
N GLU A 15 6.20 12.74 15.72
CA GLU A 15 7.43 12.41 14.99
C GLU A 15 7.64 10.90 14.86
N LYS A 16 7.49 10.16 15.98
CA LYS A 16 7.59 8.69 16.00
C LYS A 16 6.56 8.05 15.05
N ARG A 17 5.30 8.50 15.13
CA ARG A 17 4.22 8.02 14.24
C ARG A 17 4.46 8.39 12.78
N ARG A 18 5.00 9.58 12.51
CA ARG A 18 5.32 10.07 11.16
C ARG A 18 6.37 9.18 10.50
N LEU A 19 7.45 8.86 11.20
CA LEU A 19 8.51 7.98 10.68
C LEU A 19 7.98 6.57 10.40
N TYR A 20 7.23 5.98 11.34
CA TYR A 20 6.59 4.68 11.17
C TYR A 20 5.66 4.66 9.95
N ASN A 21 4.73 5.62 9.86
CA ASN A 21 3.78 5.72 8.76
C ASN A 21 4.50 5.97 7.42
N ARG A 22 5.60 6.72 7.41
CA ARG A 22 6.41 6.96 6.20
C ARG A 22 7.00 5.66 5.68
N ALA A 23 7.61 4.84 6.55
CA ALA A 23 8.19 3.56 6.16
C ALA A 23 7.13 2.60 5.60
N TYR A 24 5.98 2.47 6.26
CA TYR A 24 4.88 1.63 5.80
C TYR A 24 4.33 2.11 4.45
N LYS A 25 4.08 3.42 4.30
CA LYS A 25 3.59 3.99 3.04
C LYS A 25 4.60 3.80 1.90
N LYS A 26 5.90 3.91 2.16
CA LYS A 26 6.95 3.65 1.18
C LYS A 26 6.90 2.20 0.72
N GLY A 27 6.91 1.24 1.65
CA GLY A 27 6.86 -0.18 1.30
C GLY A 27 5.59 -0.60 0.55
N ILE A 28 4.45 0.06 0.77
CA ILE A 28 3.23 -0.16 -0.03
C ILE A 28 3.41 0.40 -1.45
N LYS A 29 4.02 1.58 -1.60
CA LYS A 29 4.28 2.16 -2.94
C LYS A 29 5.22 1.28 -3.74
N ASP A 30 6.25 0.73 -3.10
CA ASP A 30 7.23 -0.13 -3.76
C ASP A 30 6.55 -1.41 -4.27
N LEU A 31 5.78 -2.12 -3.43
CA LEU A 31 5.01 -3.29 -3.88
C LEU A 31 4.02 -2.99 -5.01
N VAL A 32 3.37 -1.82 -5.00
CA VAL A 32 2.47 -1.42 -6.09
C VAL A 32 3.26 -1.20 -7.39
N LYS A 33 4.48 -0.68 -7.33
CA LYS A 33 5.35 -0.56 -8.52
C LYS A 33 5.75 -1.93 -9.04
N ASP A 34 6.06 -2.87 -8.15
CA ASP A 34 6.44 -4.24 -8.53
C ASP A 34 5.29 -4.93 -9.28
N VAL A 35 4.04 -4.79 -8.79
CA VAL A 35 2.85 -5.29 -9.49
C VAL A 35 2.70 -4.68 -10.88
N LEU A 36 2.92 -3.37 -11.01
CA LEU A 36 2.85 -2.68 -12.31
C LEU A 36 3.96 -3.12 -13.26
N ALA A 37 5.17 -3.37 -12.76
CA ALA A 37 6.29 -3.87 -13.54
C ALA A 37 6.03 -5.30 -14.03
N ALA A 38 5.58 -6.20 -13.15
CA ALA A 38 5.21 -7.57 -13.49
C ALA A 38 4.09 -7.62 -14.55
N SER A 39 3.18 -6.65 -14.55
CA SER A 39 2.11 -6.54 -15.54
C SER A 39 2.60 -6.18 -16.93
N LYS A 40 3.67 -5.38 -17.01
CA LYS A 40 4.29 -5.02 -18.28
C LYS A 40 5.17 -6.14 -18.83
N ALA A 41 5.75 -6.94 -17.93
CA ALA A 41 6.67 -8.03 -18.26
C ALA A 41 5.98 -9.36 -18.67
N GLY A 42 4.67 -9.36 -18.93
CA GLY A 42 3.96 -10.55 -19.42
C GLY A 42 3.38 -11.46 -18.34
N GLY A 43 3.25 -11.00 -17.09
CA GLY A 43 2.30 -11.56 -16.13
C GLY A 43 2.73 -12.79 -15.32
N ALA A 44 3.87 -13.44 -15.63
CA ALA A 44 4.31 -14.67 -14.95
C ALA A 44 4.43 -14.53 -13.41
N ASP A 45 4.87 -13.37 -12.92
CA ASP A 45 5.03 -13.10 -11.48
C ASP A 45 3.95 -12.18 -10.89
N LEU A 46 2.96 -11.81 -11.71
CA LEU A 46 1.99 -10.79 -11.33
C LEU A 46 1.06 -11.25 -10.21
N GLU A 47 0.67 -12.53 -10.18
CA GLU A 47 -0.17 -13.07 -9.11
C GLU A 47 0.54 -13.07 -7.75
N LYS A 48 1.82 -13.47 -7.72
CA LYS A 48 2.64 -13.46 -6.50
C LYS A 48 2.84 -12.04 -5.98
N ALA A 49 3.17 -11.10 -6.86
CA ALA A 49 3.33 -9.69 -6.51
C ALA A 49 2.01 -9.09 -5.99
N ALA A 50 0.88 -9.41 -6.64
CA ALA A 50 -0.44 -8.94 -6.23
C ALA A 50 -0.83 -9.44 -4.84
N LEU A 51 -0.61 -10.73 -4.54
CA LEU A 51 -0.88 -11.30 -3.22
C LEU A 51 -0.06 -10.61 -2.12
N ALA A 52 1.23 -10.36 -2.38
CA ALA A 52 2.10 -9.65 -1.44
C ALA A 52 1.60 -8.21 -1.18
N ALA A 53 1.19 -7.50 -2.25
CA ALA A 53 0.64 -6.14 -2.16
C ALA A 53 -0.68 -6.10 -1.37
N VAL A 54 -1.62 -7.00 -1.65
CA VAL A 54 -2.91 -7.10 -0.96
C VAL A 54 -2.70 -7.37 0.54
N LYS A 55 -1.86 -8.36 0.89
CA LYS A 55 -1.54 -8.69 2.28
C LYS A 55 -1.00 -7.48 3.05
N LYS A 56 -0.14 -6.68 2.42
CA LYS A 56 0.44 -5.49 3.06
C LYS A 56 -0.54 -4.33 3.16
N LEU A 57 -1.43 -4.16 2.17
CA LEU A 57 -2.52 -3.17 2.20
C LEU A 57 -3.50 -3.45 3.34
N ASP A 58 -3.91 -4.70 3.53
CA ASP A 58 -4.86 -5.05 4.58
C ASP A 58 -4.25 -4.90 5.98
N LYS A 59 -2.99 -5.30 6.16
CA LYS A 59 -2.24 -5.03 7.40
C LYS A 59 -2.12 -3.52 7.69
N ALA A 60 -1.89 -2.71 6.67
CA ALA A 60 -1.80 -1.26 6.83
C ALA A 60 -3.16 -0.60 7.14
N ALA A 61 -4.25 -1.16 6.63
CA ALA A 61 -5.61 -0.73 6.95
C ALA A 61 -5.99 -1.07 8.39
N ALA A 62 -5.71 -2.31 8.82
CA ALA A 62 -5.96 -2.76 10.19
C ALA A 62 -5.23 -1.89 11.23
N ARG A 63 -3.97 -1.51 10.93
CA ARG A 63 -3.16 -0.62 11.78
C ARG A 63 -3.48 0.87 11.63
N ARG A 64 -4.52 1.24 10.87
CA ARG A 64 -4.93 2.63 10.59
C ARG A 64 -3.81 3.51 9.99
N VAL A 65 -2.81 2.91 9.34
CA VAL A 65 -1.77 3.65 8.60
C VAL A 65 -2.32 4.21 7.30
N ILE A 66 -3.26 3.49 6.69
CA ILE A 66 -4.10 3.94 5.57
C ILE A 66 -5.57 3.77 5.92
N HIS A 67 -6.43 4.62 5.36
CA HIS A 67 -7.87 4.48 5.52
C HIS A 67 -8.36 3.18 4.86
N PRO A 68 -9.33 2.44 5.43
CA PRO A 68 -9.87 1.21 4.84
C PRO A 68 -10.36 1.43 3.40
N ASN A 69 -11.07 2.53 3.13
CA ASN A 69 -11.52 2.85 1.76
C ASN A 69 -10.35 3.05 0.77
N LYS A 70 -9.20 3.55 1.25
CA LYS A 70 -7.99 3.68 0.41
C LYS A 70 -7.40 2.30 0.11
N ALA A 71 -7.38 1.41 1.10
CA ALA A 71 -6.96 0.02 0.90
C ALA A 71 -7.89 -0.71 -0.07
N ALA A 72 -9.21 -0.62 0.13
CA ALA A 72 -10.22 -1.22 -0.74
C ALA A 72 -10.08 -0.75 -2.20
N ARG A 73 -9.94 0.57 -2.42
CA ARG A 73 -9.70 1.14 -3.76
C ARG A 73 -8.45 0.56 -4.41
N LYS A 74 -7.37 0.41 -3.65
CA LYS A 74 -6.11 -0.15 -4.18
C LYS A 74 -6.21 -1.65 -4.48
N LYS A 75 -6.94 -2.40 -3.65
CA LYS A 75 -7.25 -3.81 -3.93
C LYS A 75 -8.07 -3.96 -5.22
N ALA A 76 -9.10 -3.13 -5.41
CA ALA A 76 -9.90 -3.13 -6.63
C ALA A 76 -9.05 -2.82 -7.88
N GLN A 77 -8.13 -1.86 -7.79
CA GLN A 77 -7.20 -1.54 -8.89
C GLN A 77 -6.28 -2.72 -9.26
N ILE A 78 -5.73 -3.41 -8.25
CA ILE A 78 -4.88 -4.59 -8.49
C ILE A 78 -5.70 -5.74 -9.09
N ALA A 79 -6.92 -5.96 -8.59
CA ALA A 79 -7.83 -6.99 -9.12
C ALA A 79 -8.23 -6.74 -10.57
N ALA A 80 -8.55 -5.49 -10.94
CA ALA A 80 -8.86 -5.13 -12.32
C ALA A 80 -7.66 -5.37 -13.26
N LEU A 81 -6.46 -5.13 -12.76
CA LEU A 81 -5.22 -5.31 -13.52
C LEU A 81 -4.87 -6.79 -13.72
N LEU A 82 -5.12 -7.63 -12.71
CA LEU A 82 -5.11 -9.09 -12.81
C LEU A 82 -6.12 -9.60 -13.86
N ALA A 83 -7.36 -9.11 -13.81
CA ALA A 83 -8.41 -9.52 -14.74
C ALA A 83 -8.05 -9.15 -16.19
N LYS A 84 -7.53 -7.94 -16.42
CA LYS A 84 -7.08 -7.48 -17.74
C LYS A 84 -5.92 -8.33 -18.29
N SER A 85 -4.98 -8.74 -17.44
CA SER A 85 -3.89 -9.64 -17.83
C SER A 85 -4.41 -11.01 -18.28
N LYS A 86 -5.53 -11.49 -17.72
CA LYS A 86 -6.14 -12.78 -18.06
C LYS A 86 -7.01 -12.70 -19.33
N SER A 87 -7.70 -11.59 -19.56
CA SER A 87 -8.54 -11.41 -20.76
C SER A 87 -7.74 -11.13 -22.05
N GLY A 88 -6.47 -10.74 -21.94
CA GLY A 88 -5.60 -10.54 -23.11
C GLY A 88 -5.14 -11.84 -23.80
N GLY A 89 -5.53 -13.01 -23.29
CA GLY A 89 -5.26 -14.32 -23.88
C GLY A 89 -6.48 -14.96 -24.56
N THR A 90 -7.60 -14.25 -24.70
CA THR A 90 -8.79 -14.70 -25.44
C THR A 90 -9.03 -13.81 -26.64
N ALA A 91 -8.24 -14.03 -27.70
CA ALA A 91 -8.55 -13.73 -29.11
C ALA A 91 -7.52 -14.45 -29.98
#